data_AF-A0A2E0XWI0-F1
#
_entry.id   AF-A0A2E0XWI0-F1
#
_cell.length_a   1.000
_cell.length_b   1.000
_cell.length_c   1.000
_cell.angle_alpha   90.00
_cell.angle_beta   90.00
_cell.angle_gamma   90.00
#
_symmetry.space_group_name_H-M   'P 1'
#
loop_
_entity.id
_entity.type
_entity.pdbx_description
1 polymer ?
#
loop_
_entity_poly.entity_id
_entity_poly.type
_entity_poly.pdbx_seq_one_letter_code
_entity_poly.pdbx_strand_id
1 'polypeptide(L)'
;MKLISLLLLLLTFGLLGCDEENPYFDSSNWNMNQTVDRLARIVQNENSLILEARDSNGLSETSRRDLWALFMDECDIGFEVWVRLRRNRRLVSPFCEAYSIKVAPLLEQRAELQVQGSDVDIFYLKAVAPNPTAGIEFESRFKAFGARALQERCLDREGYRQRHWP
;
A
#
# COMPACT_ATOMS: atom_id res chain seq x y z
N MET A 1 -61.39 1.39 0.61
CA MET A 1 -60.16 2.22 0.52
C MET A 1 -59.30 2.08 1.77
N LYS A 2 -58.65 0.93 1.98
CA LYS A 2 -57.63 0.70 3.04
C LYS A 2 -56.82 -0.55 2.67
N LEU A 3 -55.84 -0.43 1.77
CA LEU A 3 -54.92 -1.54 1.46
C LEU A 3 -53.56 -1.13 0.87
N ILE A 4 -53.30 0.18 0.71
CA ILE A 4 -52.04 0.65 0.12
C ILE A 4 -51.04 1.11 1.19
N SER A 5 -51.49 1.38 2.42
CA SER A 5 -50.60 1.91 3.48
C SER A 5 -49.77 0.85 4.22
N LEU A 6 -50.01 -0.46 4.03
CA LEU A 6 -49.21 -1.49 4.71
C LEU A 6 -47.96 -1.93 3.94
N LEU A 7 -47.91 -1.73 2.61
CA LEU A 7 -46.76 -2.15 1.80
C LEU A 7 -45.58 -1.19 1.83
N LEU A 8 -45.79 0.06 2.28
CA LEU A 8 -44.73 1.06 2.40
C LEU A 8 -43.92 0.96 3.71
N LEU A 9 -44.37 0.18 4.68
CA LEU A 9 -43.66 -0.03 5.96
C LEU A 9 -42.68 -1.21 5.94
N LEU A 10 -42.77 -2.08 4.94
CA LEU A 10 -41.83 -3.20 4.76
C LEU A 10 -40.64 -2.86 3.84
N LEU A 11 -40.71 -1.74 3.09
CA LEU A 11 -39.61 -1.31 2.22
C LEU A 11 -38.57 -0.41 2.91
N THR A 12 -38.78 -0.03 4.17
CA THR A 12 -37.82 0.79 4.94
C THR A 12 -36.85 -0.02 5.79
N PHE A 13 -37.02 -1.34 5.88
CA PHE A 13 -36.07 -2.21 6.58
C PHE A 13 -34.98 -2.82 5.68
N GLY A 14 -35.03 -2.55 4.37
CA GLY A 14 -33.99 -2.96 3.40
C GLY A 14 -32.87 -1.93 3.18
N LEU A 15 -32.86 -0.84 3.94
CA LEU A 15 -31.82 0.21 3.91
C LEU A 15 -31.08 0.35 5.26
N LEU A 16 -31.17 -0.66 6.12
CA LEU A 16 -30.02 -0.99 6.95
C LEU A 16 -29.07 -1.72 6.01
N GLY A 17 -28.37 -0.95 5.18
CA GLY A 17 -27.12 -1.43 4.64
C GLY A 17 -26.35 -1.93 5.85
N CYS A 18 -26.21 -3.24 5.96
CA CYS A 18 -24.95 -3.77 6.46
C CYS A 18 -23.93 -3.08 5.58
N ASP A 19 -23.40 -1.95 6.05
CA ASP A 19 -22.04 -1.58 5.78
C ASP A 19 -21.29 -2.86 6.12
N GLU A 20 -21.03 -3.68 5.09
CA GLU A 20 -20.01 -4.69 5.17
C GLU A 20 -18.83 -3.91 5.72
N GLU A 21 -18.48 -4.19 6.99
CA GLU A 21 -17.27 -3.73 7.62
C GLU A 21 -16.14 -4.28 6.77
N ASN A 22 -15.84 -3.60 5.67
CA ASN A 22 -14.62 -3.83 4.97
C ASN A 22 -13.55 -3.51 6.02
N PRO A 23 -12.69 -4.48 6.37
CA PRO A 23 -11.85 -4.41 7.57
C PRO A 23 -10.96 -3.17 7.56
N TYR A 24 -10.74 -2.56 6.39
CA TYR A 24 -9.97 -1.33 6.18
C TYR A 24 -10.77 -0.02 6.41
N PHE A 25 -12.05 -0.09 6.80
CA PHE A 25 -12.95 1.07 6.87
C PHE A 25 -13.02 1.72 8.26
N ASP A 26 -12.88 0.96 9.36
CA ASP A 26 -12.90 1.48 10.73
C ASP A 26 -11.49 1.81 11.27
N SER A 27 -11.14 3.10 11.31
CA SER A 27 -9.82 3.55 11.78
C SER A 27 -9.69 3.57 13.31
N SER A 28 -10.74 3.26 14.07
CA SER A 28 -10.74 3.35 15.54
C SER A 28 -9.88 2.26 16.19
N ASN A 29 -9.77 1.10 15.55
CA ASN A 29 -8.99 -0.05 16.03
C ASN A 29 -7.66 -0.23 15.27
N TRP A 30 -7.29 0.72 14.41
CA TRP A 30 -6.08 0.58 13.58
C TRP A 30 -4.81 0.84 14.39
N ASN A 31 -3.95 -0.18 14.51
CA ASN A 31 -2.64 -0.05 15.11
C ASN A 31 -1.62 0.47 14.09
N MET A 32 -1.60 1.80 13.93
CA MET A 32 -0.71 2.51 13.01
C MET A 32 0.77 2.13 13.18
N ASN A 33 1.26 2.02 14.42
CA ASN A 33 2.66 1.68 14.68
C ASN A 33 3.00 0.26 14.20
N GLN A 34 2.11 -0.70 14.44
CA GLN A 34 2.29 -2.06 13.94
C GLN A 34 2.25 -2.13 12.41
N THR A 35 1.40 -1.32 11.75
CA THR A 35 1.40 -1.22 10.29
C THR A 35 2.70 -0.64 9.75
N VAL A 36 3.24 0.42 10.37
CA VAL A 36 4.55 0.98 10.00
C VAL A 36 5.66 -0.04 10.22
N ASP A 37 5.64 -0.77 11.34
CA ASP A 37 6.63 -1.83 11.61
C ASP A 37 6.56 -2.98 10.60
N ARG A 38 5.35 -3.35 10.17
CA ARG A 38 5.16 -4.37 9.13
C ARG A 38 5.70 -3.88 7.79
N LEU A 39 5.41 -2.62 7.43
CA LEU A 39 5.93 -2.02 6.19
C LEU A 39 7.46 -1.95 6.21
N ALA A 40 8.07 -1.53 7.32
CA ALA A 40 9.52 -1.47 7.46
C ALA A 40 10.16 -2.86 7.27
N ARG A 41 9.58 -3.92 7.86
CA ARG A 41 10.07 -5.30 7.65
C ARG A 41 9.97 -5.76 6.20
N ILE A 42 8.88 -5.42 5.50
CA ILE A 42 8.72 -5.75 4.08
C ILE A 42 9.80 -5.06 3.26
N VAL A 43 9.95 -3.74 3.42
CA VAL A 43 10.94 -2.94 2.68
C VAL A 43 12.38 -3.43 2.95
N GLN A 44 12.68 -3.81 4.19
CA GLN A 44 13.96 -4.42 4.57
C GLN A 44 14.21 -5.78 3.89
N ASN A 45 13.19 -6.64 3.82
CA ASN A 45 13.30 -7.94 3.16
C ASN A 45 13.46 -7.78 1.65
N GLU A 46 12.75 -6.84 1.04
CA GLU A 46 12.89 -6.49 -0.37
C GLU A 46 14.32 -6.02 -0.68
N ASN A 47 14.86 -5.11 0.14
CA ASN A 47 16.24 -4.64 0.00
C ASN A 47 17.25 -5.79 0.10
N SER A 48 17.03 -6.74 1.01
CA SER A 48 17.90 -7.91 1.19
C SER A 48 17.90 -8.80 -0.06
N LEU A 49 16.73 -9.06 -0.65
CA LEU A 49 16.63 -9.85 -1.89
C LEU A 49 17.19 -9.09 -3.10
N ILE A 50 16.97 -7.78 -3.19
CA ILE A 50 17.55 -6.94 -4.24
C ILE A 50 19.09 -6.95 -4.17
N LEU A 51 19.66 -6.90 -2.96
CA LEU A 51 21.10 -7.02 -2.75
C LEU A 51 21.62 -8.42 -3.16
N GLU A 52 20.93 -9.49 -2.78
CA GLU A 52 21.25 -10.85 -3.24
C GLU A 52 21.26 -10.93 -4.77
N ALA A 53 20.27 -10.33 -5.44
CA ALA A 53 20.19 -10.28 -6.90
C ALA A 53 21.43 -9.63 -7.53
N ARG A 54 21.90 -8.54 -6.93
CA ARG A 54 23.08 -7.79 -7.36
C ARG A 54 24.35 -8.63 -7.21
N ASP A 55 24.51 -9.28 -6.07
CA ASP A 55 25.74 -10.01 -5.73
C ASP A 55 25.85 -11.37 -6.43
N SER A 56 24.71 -11.99 -6.79
CA SER A 56 24.65 -13.33 -7.39
C SER A 56 24.35 -13.36 -8.90
N ASN A 57 24.37 -12.22 -9.59
CA ASN A 57 24.08 -12.07 -11.02
C ASN A 57 22.65 -12.54 -11.41
N GLY A 58 21.68 -12.33 -10.53
CA GLY A 58 20.27 -12.66 -10.74
C GLY A 58 19.60 -13.26 -9.50
N LEU A 59 18.28 -13.42 -9.55
CA LEU A 59 17.51 -14.04 -8.46
C LEU A 59 17.18 -15.50 -8.78
N SER A 60 17.26 -16.37 -7.76
CA SER A 60 16.68 -17.70 -7.83
C SER A 60 15.17 -17.63 -8.11
N GLU A 61 14.55 -18.70 -8.62
CA GLU A 61 13.10 -18.72 -8.83
C GLU A 61 12.32 -18.49 -7.54
N THR A 62 12.79 -19.04 -6.42
CA THR A 62 12.20 -18.82 -5.10
C THR A 62 12.32 -17.35 -4.70
N SER A 63 13.53 -16.77 -4.76
CA SER A 63 13.77 -15.37 -4.40
C SER A 63 12.96 -14.39 -5.28
N ARG A 64 12.70 -14.73 -6.55
CA ARG A 64 11.81 -13.94 -7.43
C ARG A 64 10.36 -13.97 -6.95
N ARG A 65 9.84 -15.15 -6.61
CA ARG A 65 8.46 -15.28 -6.09
C ARG A 65 8.31 -14.57 -4.76
N ASP A 66 9.30 -14.67 -3.89
CA ASP A 66 9.30 -14.01 -2.59
C ASP A 66 9.35 -12.48 -2.75
N LEU A 67 10.20 -11.95 -3.64
CA LEU A 67 10.27 -10.52 -3.92
C LEU A 67 8.96 -10.00 -4.54
N TRP A 68 8.32 -10.78 -5.43
CA TRP A 68 7.00 -10.43 -5.96
C TRP A 68 5.92 -10.39 -4.89
N ALA A 69 5.90 -11.37 -3.97
CA ALA A 69 4.96 -11.40 -2.86
C ALA A 69 5.15 -10.21 -1.91
N LEU A 70 6.40 -9.83 -1.64
CA LEU A 70 6.71 -8.65 -0.82
C LEU A 70 6.19 -7.37 -1.47
N PHE A 71 6.39 -7.17 -2.78
CA PHE A 71 5.84 -5.99 -3.47
C PHE A 71 4.30 -5.93 -3.40
N MET A 72 3.62 -7.09 -3.50
CA MET A 72 2.16 -7.17 -3.29
C MET A 72 1.77 -6.75 -1.88
N ASP A 73 2.44 -7.29 -0.87
CA ASP A 73 2.19 -6.95 0.54
C ASP A 73 2.49 -5.46 0.83
N GLU A 74 3.55 -4.90 0.25
CA GLU A 74 3.91 -3.48 0.36
C GLU A 74 2.76 -2.60 -0.14
N CYS A 75 2.24 -2.92 -1.34
CA CYS A 75 1.16 -2.20 -1.98
C CYS A 75 -0.17 -2.33 -1.23
N ASP A 76 -0.50 -3.51 -0.71
CA ASP A 76 -1.74 -3.73 0.04
C ASP A 76 -1.72 -2.97 1.38
N ILE A 77 -0.56 -2.94 2.05
CA ILE A 77 -0.37 -2.11 3.26
C ILE A 77 -0.50 -0.63 2.92
N GLY A 78 0.12 -0.17 1.84
CA GLY A 78 0.01 1.24 1.48
C GLY A 78 -1.38 1.65 1.00
N PHE A 79 -2.15 0.74 0.41
CA PHE A 79 -3.58 0.96 0.18
C PHE A 79 -4.34 1.12 1.50
N GLU A 80 -4.12 0.22 2.47
CA GLU A 80 -4.71 0.35 3.82
C GLU A 80 -4.36 1.71 4.43
N VAL A 81 -3.08 2.06 4.50
CA VAL A 81 -2.61 3.35 5.04
C VAL A 81 -3.33 4.52 4.37
N TRP A 82 -3.40 4.52 3.04
CA TRP A 82 -4.07 5.58 2.30
C TRP A 82 -5.56 5.70 2.68
N VAL A 83 -6.30 4.57 2.71
CA VAL A 83 -7.73 4.57 3.08
C VAL A 83 -7.92 5.11 4.51
N ARG A 84 -7.12 4.64 5.47
CA ARG A 84 -7.20 5.02 6.89
C ARG A 84 -6.91 6.50 7.09
N LEU A 85 -5.80 6.99 6.51
CA LEU A 85 -5.34 8.36 6.72
C LEU A 85 -6.22 9.40 6.03
N ARG A 86 -6.82 9.07 4.87
CA ARG A 86 -7.81 9.97 4.24
C ARG A 86 -9.03 10.19 5.12
N ARG A 87 -9.45 9.18 5.87
CA ARG A 87 -10.63 9.23 6.75
C ARG A 87 -10.30 9.86 8.10
N ASN A 88 -9.17 9.51 8.68
CA ASN A 88 -8.72 10.04 9.95
C ASN A 88 -7.44 10.87 9.79
N ARG A 89 -7.61 12.11 9.30
CA ARG A 89 -6.50 13.02 9.03
C ARG A 89 -5.64 13.36 10.25
N ARG A 90 -6.16 13.15 11.48
CA ARG A 90 -5.39 13.35 12.72
C ARG A 90 -4.22 12.36 12.83
N LEU A 91 -4.31 11.21 12.17
CA LEU A 91 -3.26 10.20 12.16
C LEU A 91 -2.15 10.47 11.13
N VAL A 92 -2.32 11.44 10.23
CA VAL A 92 -1.34 11.71 9.16
C VAL A 92 0.01 12.13 9.74
N SER A 93 0.03 13.11 10.65
CA SER A 93 1.27 13.59 11.26
C SER A 93 2.02 12.50 12.02
N PRO A 94 1.41 11.77 12.98
CA PRO A 94 2.12 10.71 13.70
C PRO A 94 2.49 9.52 12.79
N PHE A 95 1.71 9.23 11.75
CA PHE A 95 2.09 8.23 10.76
C PHE A 95 3.34 8.65 10.01
N CYS A 96 3.37 9.87 9.46
CA CYS A 96 4.51 10.35 8.68
C CYS A 96 5.77 10.49 9.53
N GLU A 97 5.64 10.86 10.81
CA GLU A 97 6.74 10.81 11.77
C GLU A 97 7.29 9.39 11.94
N ALA A 98 6.43 8.42 12.30
CA ALA A 98 6.84 7.02 12.46
C ALA A 98 7.43 6.43 11.17
N TYR A 99 6.82 6.74 10.02
CA TYR A 99 7.28 6.32 8.69
C TYR A 99 8.67 6.88 8.38
N SER A 100 8.90 8.17 8.65
CA SER A 100 10.18 8.84 8.37
C SER A 100 11.34 8.24 9.18
N ILE A 101 11.05 7.72 10.38
CA ILE A 101 12.03 7.07 11.24
C ILE A 101 12.33 5.63 10.78
N LYS A 102 11.29 4.89 10.37
CA LYS A 102 11.38 3.42 10.21
C LYS A 102 11.49 2.94 8.77
N VAL A 103 10.83 3.62 7.83
CA VAL A 103 10.70 3.16 6.43
C VAL A 103 11.53 4.01 5.49
N ALA A 104 11.51 5.33 5.63
CA ALA A 104 12.25 6.23 4.73
C ALA A 104 13.76 5.90 4.61
N PRO A 105 14.50 5.58 5.70
CA PRO A 105 15.91 5.21 5.60
C PRO A 105 16.14 3.92 4.82
N LEU A 106 15.18 2.99 4.83
CA LEU A 106 15.26 1.75 4.05
C LEU A 106 15.04 2.02 2.56
N LEU A 107 14.18 2.99 2.20
CA LEU A 107 14.03 3.40 0.81
C LEU A 107 15.28 4.12 0.28
N GLU A 108 15.95 4.92 1.12
CA GLU A 108 17.25 5.53 0.78
C GLU A 108 18.30 4.45 0.50
N GLN A 109 18.43 3.45 1.38
CA GLN A 109 19.30 2.29 1.15
C GLN A 109 18.96 1.55 -0.16
N ARG A 110 17.67 1.38 -0.48
CA ARG A 110 17.24 0.76 -1.74
C ARG A 110 17.71 1.56 -2.95
N ALA A 111 17.63 2.89 -2.89
CA ALA A 111 18.08 3.76 -3.97
C ALA A 111 19.61 3.70 -4.17
N GLU A 112 20.39 3.45 -3.13
CA GLU A 112 21.84 3.26 -3.22
C GLU A 112 22.25 1.95 -3.91
N LEU A 113 21.34 0.98 -4.04
CA LEU A 113 21.56 -0.28 -4.78
C LEU A 113 21.56 -0.08 -6.32
N GLN A 114 21.42 1.15 -6.81
CA GLN A 114 21.32 1.49 -8.24
C GLN A 114 22.59 1.23 -9.08
N VAL A 115 22.36 0.79 -10.31
CA VAL A 115 23.12 1.18 -11.51
C VAL A 115 22.21 2.15 -12.30
N GLN A 116 22.74 3.31 -12.71
CA GLN A 116 22.02 4.51 -13.17
C GLN A 116 20.75 4.31 -14.04
N GLY A 117 19.72 5.13 -13.77
CA GLY A 117 18.73 5.57 -14.79
C GLY A 117 17.31 4.98 -14.73
N SER A 118 17.00 4.08 -13.79
CA SER A 118 15.65 3.49 -13.65
C SER A 118 15.07 3.68 -12.25
N ASP A 119 13.75 3.82 -12.19
CA ASP A 119 12.99 3.66 -10.94
C ASP A 119 13.16 2.22 -10.44
N VAL A 120 14.04 2.01 -9.44
CA VAL A 120 14.48 0.70 -8.92
C VAL A 120 13.30 -0.20 -8.61
N ASP A 121 12.34 0.38 -7.91
CA ASP A 121 11.08 -0.23 -7.50
C ASP A 121 10.32 -0.82 -8.70
N ILE A 122 10.15 -0.04 -9.76
CA ILE A 122 9.43 -0.45 -10.98
C ILE A 122 10.25 -1.41 -11.84
N PHE A 123 11.58 -1.24 -11.88
CA PHE A 123 12.47 -2.16 -12.59
C PHE A 123 12.40 -3.57 -11.98
N TYR A 124 12.59 -3.69 -10.67
CA TYR A 124 12.54 -4.99 -9.99
C TYR A 124 11.15 -5.59 -10.04
N LEU A 125 10.10 -4.79 -9.87
CA LEU A 125 8.72 -5.24 -10.03
C LEU A 125 8.50 -5.93 -11.38
N LYS A 126 8.94 -5.29 -12.48
CA LYS A 126 8.83 -5.86 -13.84
C LYS A 126 9.70 -7.11 -14.02
N ALA A 127 10.87 -7.15 -13.39
CA ALA A 127 11.80 -8.28 -13.48
C ALA A 127 11.32 -9.52 -12.71
N VAL A 128 10.55 -9.34 -11.63
CA VAL A 128 10.05 -10.43 -10.80
C VAL A 128 8.59 -10.81 -11.03
N ALA A 129 7.87 -10.04 -11.85
CA ALA A 129 6.49 -10.34 -12.20
C ALA A 129 6.34 -11.77 -12.75
N PRO A 130 5.32 -12.54 -12.32
CA PRO A 130 5.14 -13.92 -12.76
C PRO A 130 4.84 -14.02 -14.27
N ASN A 131 4.29 -12.94 -14.84
CA ASN A 131 4.12 -12.76 -16.27
C ASN A 131 4.02 -11.25 -16.60
N PRO A 132 4.18 -10.84 -17.88
CA PRO A 132 4.14 -9.44 -18.27
C PRO A 132 2.82 -8.73 -17.92
N THR A 133 1.68 -9.42 -18.03
CA THR A 133 0.35 -8.86 -17.73
C THR A 133 0.26 -8.46 -16.26
N ALA A 134 0.66 -9.34 -15.35
CA ALA A 134 0.69 -9.07 -13.91
C ALA A 134 1.58 -7.85 -13.59
N GLY A 135 2.74 -7.74 -14.24
CA GLY A 135 3.63 -6.60 -14.07
C GLY A 135 2.98 -5.27 -14.48
N ILE A 136 2.28 -5.24 -15.62
CA ILE A 136 1.59 -4.03 -16.12
C ILE A 136 0.41 -3.65 -15.22
N GLU A 137 -0.43 -4.62 -14.85
CA GLU A 137 -1.59 -4.39 -13.98
C GLU A 137 -1.15 -3.85 -12.62
N PHE A 138 -0.08 -4.40 -12.06
CA PHE A 138 0.39 -4.04 -10.74
C PHE A 138 1.22 -2.75 -10.72
N GLU A 139 1.91 -2.37 -11.80
CA GLU A 139 2.73 -1.16 -11.87
C GLU A 139 1.96 0.10 -11.45
N SER A 140 0.72 0.27 -11.93
CA SER A 140 -0.11 1.44 -11.59
C SER A 140 -0.49 1.45 -10.12
N ARG A 141 -0.88 0.30 -9.57
CA ARG A 141 -1.17 0.12 -8.14
C ARG A 141 0.04 0.46 -7.29
N PHE A 142 1.19 -0.09 -7.66
CA PHE A 142 2.43 0.09 -6.92
C PHE A 142 2.92 1.53 -6.94
N LYS A 143 2.86 2.21 -8.08
CA LYS A 143 3.21 3.64 -8.17
C LYS A 143 2.40 4.54 -7.25
N ALA A 144 1.19 4.14 -6.91
CA ALA A 144 0.31 5.00 -6.14
C ALA A 144 0.00 4.45 -4.74
N PHE A 145 0.34 3.22 -4.40
CA PHE A 145 0.24 2.69 -3.03
C PHE A 145 1.54 2.12 -2.46
N GLY A 146 2.60 1.98 -3.25
CA GLY A 146 3.90 1.53 -2.74
C GLY A 146 4.48 2.47 -1.69
N ALA A 147 5.47 2.00 -0.95
CA ALA A 147 6.16 2.69 0.11
C ALA A 147 6.66 4.06 -0.38
N ARG A 148 7.27 4.12 -1.57
CA ARG A 148 7.70 5.40 -2.16
C ARG A 148 6.56 6.39 -2.38
N ALA A 149 5.40 5.92 -2.83
CA ALA A 149 4.20 6.75 -2.97
C ALA A 149 3.67 7.27 -1.62
N LEU A 150 3.87 6.51 -0.53
CA LEU A 150 3.55 6.99 0.83
C LEU A 150 4.56 8.03 1.30
N GLN A 151 5.85 7.85 1.01
CA GLN A 151 6.90 8.82 1.31
C GLN A 151 6.61 10.15 0.63
N GLU A 152 6.33 10.14 -0.67
CA GLU A 152 5.98 11.33 -1.44
C GLU A 152 4.79 12.08 -0.83
N ARG A 153 3.76 11.36 -0.38
CA ARG A 153 2.60 11.96 0.30
C ARG A 153 2.90 12.51 1.68
N CYS A 154 3.84 11.92 2.42
CA CYS A 154 4.29 12.46 3.70
C CYS A 154 5.14 13.72 3.52
N LEU A 155 5.81 13.88 2.38
CA LEU A 155 6.56 15.09 2.03
C LEU A 155 5.65 16.20 1.47
N ASP A 156 4.53 15.85 0.82
CA ASP A 156 3.54 16.82 0.34
C ASP A 156 2.60 17.30 1.46
N ARG A 157 2.47 18.63 1.61
CA ARG A 157 1.52 19.27 2.55
C ARG A 157 0.07 18.83 2.34
N GLU A 158 -0.29 18.46 1.11
CA GLU A 158 -1.63 18.03 0.71
C GLU A 158 -1.73 16.52 0.40
N GLY A 159 -0.66 15.74 0.63
CA GLY A 159 -0.53 14.37 0.11
C GLY A 159 -1.67 13.40 0.46
N TYR A 160 -2.32 13.58 1.60
CA TYR A 160 -3.50 12.80 2.05
C TYR A 160 -4.83 13.58 2.00
N ARG A 161 -4.82 14.83 1.55
CA ARG A 161 -6.01 15.70 1.52
C ARG A 161 -6.83 15.55 0.24
N GLN A 162 -6.24 15.03 -0.84
CA GLN A 162 -6.90 14.86 -2.13
C GLN A 162 -7.94 13.72 -2.11
N ARG A 163 -9.16 13.99 -2.63
CA ARG A 163 -10.28 13.04 -2.65
C ARG A 163 -10.24 12.07 -3.83
N HIS A 164 -9.46 12.38 -4.86
CA HIS A 164 -9.35 11.57 -6.05
C HIS A 164 -7.99 10.89 -6.05
N TRP A 165 -8.00 9.63 -6.48
CA TRP A 165 -6.80 8.93 -6.85
C TRP A 165 -6.46 9.35 -8.29
N PRO A 166 -5.19 9.52 -8.69
CA PRO A 166 -4.86 9.54 -10.12
C PRO A 166 -5.23 8.22 -10.79
#